data_AF-A0A7V9RPI5-F1
#
_entry.id   AF-A0A7V9RPI5-F1
#
_cell.length_a   1.000
_cell.length_b   1.000
_cell.length_c   1.000
_cell.angle_alpha   90.00
_cell.angle_beta   90.00
_cell.angle_gamma   90.00
#
_symmetry.space_group_name_H-M   'P 1'
#
loop_
_entity.id
_entity.type
_entity.pdbx_description
1 polymer ?
#
loop_
_entity_poly.entity_id
_entity_poly.type
_entity_poly.pdbx_seq_one_letter_code
_entity_poly.pdbx_strand_id
1 'polypeptide(L)' 'MSRALRGREPMQHRSVRTLSDVGEVLLRADRPLAFEVDGDYLGETDTLRLTSVPAALRVVVP' A
#
# COMPACT_ATOMS: atom_id res chain seq x y z
N MET A 1 3.06 27.53 0.56
CA MET A 1 2.68 26.80 1.79
C MET A 1 1.91 25.54 1.39
N SER A 2 2.62 24.46 1.07
CA SER A 2 2.02 23.19 0.63
C SER A 2 1.49 22.41 1.83
N ARG A 3 0.18 22.20 1.86
CA ARG A 3 -0.54 21.32 2.82
C ARG A 3 -0.90 19.98 2.16
N ALA A 4 -0.12 19.53 1.18
CA ALA A 4 -0.24 18.18 0.65
C ALA A 4 0.64 17.27 1.52
N LEU A 5 0.05 16.22 2.08
CA LEU A 5 0.69 15.19 2.91
C LEU A 5 0.94 15.55 4.39
N ARG A 6 -0.04 16.13 5.09
CA ARG A 6 -0.17 15.71 6.50
C ARG A 6 -0.80 14.32 6.46
N GLY A 7 0.02 13.28 6.56
CA GLY A 7 -0.45 11.92 6.75
C GLY A 7 -1.48 11.91 7.87
N ARG A 8 -2.63 11.30 7.62
CA ARG A 8 -3.59 10.98 8.69
C ARG A 8 -2.83 10.12 9.69
N GLU A 9 -3.01 10.36 10.99
CA GLU A 9 -2.42 9.45 11.98
C GLU A 9 -2.83 8.01 11.63
N PRO A 10 -1.88 7.05 11.66
CA PRO A 10 -2.19 5.67 11.29
C PRO A 10 -3.37 5.18 12.12
N MET A 11 -4.37 4.57 11.46
CA MET A 11 -5.50 3.99 12.18
C MET A 11 -4.97 2.91 13.14
N GLN A 12 -5.09 3.17 14.44
CA GLN A 12 -4.72 2.22 15.47
C GLN A 12 -5.89 1.28 15.73
N HIS A 13 -5.85 0.10 15.12
CA HIS A 13 -6.77 -1.00 15.42
C HIS A 13 -5.97 -2.27 15.71
N ARG A 14 -6.47 -3.14 16.59
CA ARG A 14 -5.76 -4.36 17.04
C ARG A 14 -5.30 -5.24 15.88
N SER A 15 -6.10 -5.28 14.81
CA SER A 15 -5.86 -6.06 13.60
C SER A 15 -5.11 -5.30 12.50
N VAL A 16 -4.70 -4.05 12.75
CA VAL A 16 -3.91 -3.24 11.82
C VAL A 16 -2.47 -3.24 12.28
N ARG A 17 -1.56 -3.44 11.34
CA ARG A 17 -0.12 -3.28 11.54
C ARG A 17 0.34 -2.14 10.63
N THR A 18 0.95 -1.14 11.22
CA THR A 18 1.58 -0.04 10.48
C THR A 18 3.07 -0.34 10.41
N LEU A 19 3.60 -0.41 9.20
CA LEU A 19 5.02 -0.53 8.93
C LEU A 19 5.43 0.71 8.10
N SER A 20 6.57 1.31 8.43
CA SER A 20 7.12 2.45 7.70
C SER A 20 8.48 2.07 7.11
N ASP A 21 8.88 2.76 6.02
CA ASP A 21 10.18 2.59 5.37
C ASP A 21 10.51 1.16 4.92
N VAL A 22 9.49 0.43 4.44
CA VAL A 22 9.64 -0.96 3.99
C VAL A 22 9.81 -1.02 2.46
N GLY A 23 10.87 -1.69 2.00
CA GLY A 23 11.12 -1.90 0.57
C GLY A 23 10.22 -2.97 -0.07
N GLU A 24 9.82 -3.98 0.69
CA GLU A 24 8.94 -5.05 0.22
C GLU A 24 8.09 -5.61 1.36
N VAL A 25 6.82 -5.92 1.06
CA VAL A 25 5.92 -6.66 1.95
C VAL A 25 5.36 -7.87 1.21
N LEU A 26 5.42 -9.04 1.85
CA LEU A 26 4.72 -10.24 1.41
C LEU A 26 3.52 -10.48 2.33
N LEU A 27 2.32 -10.44 1.76
CA LEU A 27 1.08 -10.77 2.44
C LEU A 27 0.67 -12.21 2.08
N ARG A 28 0.20 -12.96 3.07
CA ARG A 28 -0.38 -14.29 2.92
C ARG A 28 -1.71 -14.36 3.65
N ALA A 29 -2.65 -15.10 3.09
CA ALA A 29 -3.94 -15.41 3.68
C ALA A 29 -4.22 -16.91 3.61
N ASP A 30 -5.01 -17.43 4.55
CA ASP A 30 -5.38 -18.85 4.58
C ASP A 30 -6.39 -19.24 3.48
N ARG A 31 -6.88 -18.26 2.73
CA ARG A 31 -7.81 -18.41 1.60
C ARG A 31 -7.62 -17.27 0.60
N PRO A 32 -8.01 -17.42 -0.68
CA PRO A 32 -8.03 -16.33 -1.64
C PRO A 32 -8.86 -15.15 -1.13
N LEU A 33 -8.30 -13.94 -1.25
CA LEU A 33 -8.97 -12.70 -0.92
C LEU A 33 -8.94 -11.78 -2.14
N ALA A 34 -10.07 -11.10 -2.38
CA ALA A 34 -10.14 -10.02 -3.36
C ALA A 34 -9.22 -8.87 -2.95
N PHE A 35 -8.58 -8.25 -3.93
CA PHE A 35 -7.76 -7.06 -3.70
C PHE A 35 -7.94 -6.01 -4.79
N GLU A 36 -7.67 -4.76 -4.40
CA GLU A 36 -7.78 -3.59 -5.26
C GLU A 36 -6.46 -2.79 -5.22
N VAL A 37 -6.10 -2.18 -6.34
CA VAL A 37 -4.98 -1.23 -6.45
C VAL A 37 -5.50 0.02 -7.13
N ASP A 38 -5.31 1.19 -6.51
CA ASP A 38 -5.82 2.48 -6.99
C ASP A 38 -7.32 2.50 -7.34
N GLY A 39 -8.10 1.61 -6.72
CA GLY A 39 -9.55 1.45 -6.95
C GLY A 39 -9.91 0.41 -8.02
N ASP A 40 -8.94 -0.18 -8.71
CA ASP A 40 -9.17 -1.24 -9.69
C ASP A 40 -9.21 -2.61 -9.01
N TYR A 41 -10.26 -3.39 -9.26
CA TYR A 41 -10.35 -4.79 -8.87
C TYR A 41 -9.42 -5.66 -9.73
N LEU A 42 -8.54 -6.42 -9.09
CA LEU A 42 -7.52 -7.22 -9.78
C LEU A 42 -7.68 -8.74 -9.60
N GLY A 43 -8.79 -9.18 -9.01
CA GLY A 43 -9.06 -10.59 -8.76
C GLY A 43 -8.82 -11.01 -7.32
N GLU A 44 -8.68 -12.32 -7.12
CA GLU A 44 -8.43 -12.94 -5.82
C GLU A 44 -7.07 -13.63 -5.80
N THR A 45 -6.35 -13.51 -4.70
CA THR A 45 -5.10 -14.24 -4.44
C THR A 45 -4.96 -14.54 -2.96
N ASP A 46 -4.27 -15.63 -2.62
CA ASP A 46 -3.86 -15.93 -1.25
C ASP A 46 -2.49 -15.31 -0.89
N THR A 47 -1.77 -14.82 -1.90
CA THR A 47 -0.41 -14.31 -1.78
C THR A 47 -0.25 -13.02 -2.58
N LEU A 48 0.23 -11.95 -1.93
CA LEU A 48 0.51 -10.67 -2.59
C LEU A 48 1.91 -10.16 -2.21
N ARG A 49 2.71 -9.81 -3.22
CA ARG A 49 4.00 -9.15 -3.05
C ARG A 49 3.86 -7.69 -3.44
N LEU A 50 4.09 -6.81 -2.47
CA LEU A 50 4.09 -5.36 -2.65
C LEU A 50 5.54 -4.90 -2.61
N THR A 51 6.03 -4.30 -3.70
CA THR A 51 7.40 -3.79 -3.80
C THR A 51 7.36 -2.29 -3.96
N SER A 52 8.09 -1.57 -3.10
CA SER A 52 8.35 -0.15 -3.31
C SER A 52 9.41 0.00 -4.40
N VAL A 53 9.09 0.73 -5.46
CA VAL A 53 10.02 1.03 -6.56
C VAL A 53 10.36 2.53 -6.52
N PRO A 54 11.47 2.93 -5.86
CA PRO A 54 11.86 4.32 -5.79
C PRO A 54 12.14 4.88 -7.18
N ALA A 55 11.73 6.14 -7.41
CA ALA A 55 11.89 6.82 -8.69
C ALA A 55 11.31 6.07 -9.91
N ALA A 56 10.28 5.23 -9.71
CA ALA A 56 9.61 4.50 -10.78
C ALA A 56 9.05 5.42 -11.88
N LEU A 57 8.62 6.63 -11.49
CA LEU A 57 7.99 7.60 -12.37
C LEU A 57 8.68 8.96 -12.24
N ARG A 58 8.75 9.67 -13.37
CA ARG A 58 9.06 11.11 -13.40
C ARG A 58 7.75 11.88 -13.45
N VAL A 59 7.55 12.79 -12.50
CA VAL A 59 6.31 13.56 -12.37
C VAL A 59 6.59 15.02 -12.75
N VAL A 60 5.72 15.61 -13.56
CA VAL A 60 5.74 17.05 -13.83
C VAL A 60 5.06 17.77 -12.66
N VAL A 61 5.74 18.75 -12.08
CA VAL A 61 5.23 19.55 -10.96
C VAL A 61 5.09 21.03 -11.38
N PRO A 62 4.09 21.78 -10.87
CA PRO A 62 3.93 23.21 -11.12
C PRO A 62 5.08 24.07 -10.60
#